data_AF-A0A2A2D5U0-F1
#
_entry.id   AF-A0A2A2D5U0-F1
#
_cell.length_a   1.000
_cell.length_b   1.000
_cell.length_c   1.000
_cell.angle_alpha   90.00
_cell.angle_beta   90.00
_cell.angle_gamma   90.00
#
_symmetry.space_group_name_H-M   'P 1'
#
loop_
_entity.id
_entity.type
_entity.pdbx_description
1 polymer ?
#
loop_
_entity_poly.entity_id
_entity_poly.type
_entity_poly.pdbx_seq_one_letter_code
_entity_poly.pdbx_strand_id
1 'polypeptide(L)'
;MKHNGRLPLQASTIRPDLINLRDGEKRAIVCPDCRVWRPIQDRMVTAHRAVPHSGQPRHRRSGPDRTPRCPGSGQRIWIDLTADQWHARYEKLANRYQNEGMDPGSRHATRVKRLGSTPAPVVVPRQRAAEWAAVRPAVSRTDTARQEYPKGDSPADGPEVPRRTLHPAR
;
A
#
# COMPACT_ATOMS: atom_id res chain seq x y z
N MET A 1 16.76 12.49 16.91
CA MET A 1 16.94 11.17 16.24
C MET A 1 18.40 10.76 16.29
N LYS A 2 18.72 9.47 16.45
CA LYS A 2 20.11 8.96 16.33
C LYS A 2 20.52 8.92 14.85
N HIS A 3 21.65 9.52 14.52
CA HIS A 3 22.22 9.45 13.16
C HIS A 3 22.85 8.08 12.92
N ASN A 4 22.99 7.69 11.64
CA ASN A 4 23.58 6.40 11.25
C ASN A 4 25.12 6.36 11.29
N GLY A 5 25.78 7.50 11.56
CA GLY A 5 27.25 7.58 11.69
C GLY A 5 28.00 7.73 10.37
N ARG A 6 27.30 7.71 9.23
CA ARG A 6 27.89 8.01 7.93
C ARG A 6 28.17 9.50 7.76
N LEU A 7 29.08 9.82 6.84
CA LEU A 7 29.34 11.20 6.44
C LEU A 7 28.07 11.88 5.92
N PRO A 8 27.83 13.16 6.23
CA PRO A 8 26.69 13.90 5.69
C PRO A 8 26.69 13.95 4.17
N LEU A 9 25.52 13.82 3.56
CA LEU A 9 25.34 14.02 2.12
C LEU A 9 25.17 15.52 1.83
N GLN A 10 25.86 16.05 0.83
CA GLN A 10 25.64 17.42 0.37
C GLN A 10 24.44 17.46 -0.57
N ALA A 11 23.52 18.40 -0.33
CA ALA A 11 22.35 18.58 -1.19
C ALA A 11 22.76 18.90 -2.63
N SER A 12 23.84 19.64 -2.82
CA SER A 12 24.37 20.01 -4.15
C SER A 12 24.91 18.83 -4.96
N THR A 13 25.30 17.74 -4.30
CA THR A 13 25.77 16.52 -4.97
C THR A 13 24.64 15.58 -5.35
N ILE A 14 23.47 15.74 -4.73
CA ILE A 14 22.30 14.92 -5.01
C ILE A 14 21.62 15.46 -6.27
N ARG A 15 21.14 14.54 -7.12
CA ARG A 15 20.37 14.95 -8.30
C ARG A 15 19.09 15.67 -7.87
N PRO A 16 18.69 16.78 -8.52
CA PRO A 16 17.57 17.60 -8.06
C PRO A 16 16.21 16.88 -8.14
N ASP A 17 16.08 15.81 -8.93
CA ASP A 17 14.90 14.94 -8.98
C ASP A 17 14.82 13.92 -7.83
N LEU A 18 15.91 13.72 -7.09
CA LEU A 18 15.99 12.78 -5.95
C LEU A 18 15.91 13.49 -4.60
N ILE A 19 15.78 14.82 -4.58
CA ILE A 19 15.64 15.61 -3.36
C ILE A 19 14.66 16.76 -3.61
N ASN A 20 13.67 16.93 -2.74
CA ASN A 20 12.76 18.06 -2.75
C ASN A 20 13.22 19.10 -1.73
N LEU A 21 13.56 20.30 -2.20
CA LEU A 21 13.89 21.47 -1.37
C LEU A 21 13.04 22.70 -1.73
N ARG A 22 11.89 22.51 -2.40
CA ARG A 22 10.94 23.59 -2.69
C ARG A 22 10.55 24.32 -1.42
N ASP A 23 10.46 25.63 -1.53
CA ASP A 23 9.93 26.44 -0.44
C ASP A 23 8.43 26.20 -0.26
N GLY A 24 7.95 26.24 0.98
CA GLY A 24 6.56 25.91 1.33
C GLY A 24 6.17 24.41 1.26
N GLU A 25 7.00 23.54 0.65
CA GLU A 25 6.75 22.10 0.59
C GLU A 25 7.56 21.30 1.64
N LYS A 26 7.11 20.07 1.90
CA LYS A 26 7.85 19.15 2.77
C LYS A 26 9.15 18.71 2.10
N ARG A 27 10.27 19.06 2.72
CA ARG A 27 11.59 18.59 2.29
C ARG A 27 11.66 17.07 2.37
N ALA A 28 12.11 16.44 1.29
CA ALA A 28 12.17 14.99 1.17
C ALA A 28 13.36 14.58 0.30
N ILE A 29 13.82 13.34 0.44
CA ILE A 29 14.90 12.76 -0.36
C ILE A 29 14.60 11.29 -0.64
N VAL A 30 15.00 10.83 -1.81
CA VAL A 30 15.09 9.40 -2.11
C VAL A 30 16.24 8.81 -1.32
N CYS A 31 15.94 7.94 -0.36
CA CYS A 31 16.97 7.29 0.45
C CYS A 31 17.92 6.47 -0.46
N PRO A 32 19.25 6.64 -0.36
CA PRO A 32 20.19 5.94 -1.25
C PRO A 32 20.17 4.42 -1.05
N ASP A 33 19.87 3.95 0.16
CA ASP A 33 19.86 2.52 0.48
C ASP A 33 18.54 1.84 0.10
N CYS A 34 17.36 2.44 0.33
CA CYS A 34 16.08 1.79 0.03
C CYS A 34 15.34 2.35 -1.20
N ARG A 35 15.85 3.43 -1.80
CA ARG A 35 15.29 4.13 -2.98
C ARG A 35 13.82 4.54 -2.84
N VAL A 36 13.36 4.74 -1.61
CA VAL A 36 12.03 5.27 -1.30
C VAL A 36 12.15 6.73 -0.88
N TRP A 37 11.18 7.56 -1.27
CA TRP A 37 11.03 8.92 -0.78
C TRP A 37 10.83 8.94 0.74
N ARG A 38 11.68 9.69 1.43
CA ARG A 38 11.64 9.86 2.88
C ARG A 38 11.66 11.35 3.22
N PRO A 39 10.89 11.77 4.22
CA PRO A 39 10.94 13.15 4.69
C PRO A 39 12.31 13.45 5.30
N ILE A 40 12.76 14.69 5.12
CA ILE A 40 13.92 15.26 5.79
C ILE A 40 13.42 16.04 7.01
N GLN A 41 13.90 15.68 8.19
CA GLN A 41 13.60 16.35 9.45
C GLN A 41 14.92 16.67 10.16
N ASP A 42 15.08 17.89 10.65
CA ASP A 42 16.30 18.36 11.34
C ASP A 42 17.59 18.06 10.55
N ARG A 43 17.54 18.29 9.22
CA ARG A 43 18.66 17.99 8.29
C ARG A 43 19.08 16.51 8.28
N MET A 44 18.16 15.60 8.61
CA MET A 44 18.37 14.15 8.58
C MET A 44 17.25 13.44 7.82
N VAL A 45 17.59 12.34 7.17
CA VAL A 45 16.59 11.41 6.64
C VAL A 45 15.84 10.80 7.82
N THR A 46 14.52 10.93 7.81
CA THR A 46 13.66 10.45 8.90
C THR A 46 13.87 8.96 9.19
N ALA A 47 13.71 8.59 10.46
CA ALA A 47 13.80 7.20 10.90
C ALA A 47 12.85 6.30 10.10
N HIS A 48 13.35 5.23 9.46
CA HIS A 48 12.53 4.32 8.67
C HIS A 48 13.13 2.91 8.60
N ARG A 49 12.28 1.94 8.26
CA ARG A 49 12.67 0.54 8.03
C ARG A 49 13.07 0.30 6.59
N ALA A 50 13.93 -0.69 6.35
CA ALA A 50 14.26 -1.10 4.99
C ALA A 50 12.98 -1.52 4.26
N VAL A 51 12.93 -1.24 2.97
CA VAL A 51 11.88 -1.71 2.06
C VAL A 51 12.59 -2.54 1.00
N PRO A 52 12.16 -3.79 0.74
CA PRO A 52 12.74 -4.58 -0.33
C PRO A 52 12.58 -3.83 -1.65
N HIS A 53 13.65 -3.69 -2.42
CA HIS A 53 13.61 -3.04 -3.73
C HIS A 53 12.70 -3.77 -4.73
N SER A 54 12.40 -5.04 -4.50
CA SER A 54 11.66 -5.91 -5.44
C SER A 54 10.17 -5.60 -5.55
N GLY A 55 9.63 -4.58 -4.86
CA GLY A 55 8.21 -4.22 -4.96
C GLY A 55 7.23 -5.32 -4.51
N GLN A 56 7.74 -6.46 -4.05
CA GLN A 56 6.96 -7.58 -3.56
C GLN A 56 6.13 -7.12 -2.36
N PRO A 57 4.79 -7.19 -2.43
CA PRO A 57 3.94 -6.91 -1.30
C PRO A 57 4.34 -7.84 -0.16
N ARG A 58 4.54 -7.30 1.05
CA ARG A 58 4.71 -8.17 2.23
C ARG A 58 3.39 -8.92 2.41
N HIS A 59 3.39 -10.24 2.17
CA HIS A 59 2.26 -11.07 2.54
C HIS A 59 2.03 -10.92 4.05
N ARG A 60 0.83 -10.48 4.44
CA ARG A 60 0.40 -10.24 5.83
C ARG A 60 0.52 -11.44 6.78
N ARG A 61 0.95 -12.62 6.30
CA ARG A 61 0.84 -13.91 7.01
C ARG A 61 2.16 -14.50 7.52
N SER A 62 3.29 -13.81 7.41
CA SER A 62 4.57 -14.34 7.89
C SER A 62 5.10 -13.58 9.10
N GLY A 63 4.58 -13.91 10.30
CA GLY A 63 5.22 -13.70 11.60
C GLY A 63 5.74 -12.27 11.95
N PRO A 64 6.40 -12.09 13.10
CA PRO A 64 6.95 -10.81 13.51
C PRO A 64 8.30 -10.55 12.84
N ASP A 65 8.40 -10.68 11.51
CA ASP A 65 9.59 -10.23 10.78
C ASP A 65 9.56 -8.71 10.63
N ARG A 66 9.90 -8.02 11.73
CA ARG A 66 10.01 -6.56 11.78
C ARG A 66 11.22 -6.17 10.95
N THR A 67 10.99 -5.87 9.67
CA THR A 67 12.03 -5.47 8.73
C THR A 67 13.05 -4.52 9.39
N PRO A 68 14.35 -4.80 9.29
CA PRO A 68 15.36 -4.07 10.05
C PRO A 68 15.35 -2.58 9.72
N ARG A 69 15.96 -1.79 10.60
CA ARG A 69 16.18 -0.36 10.34
C ARG A 69 16.97 -0.21 9.04
N CYS A 70 16.55 0.71 8.18
CA CYS A 70 17.28 0.99 6.94
C CYS A 70 18.67 1.57 7.27
N PRO A 71 19.78 1.14 6.64
CA PRO A 71 21.10 1.73 6.87
C PRO A 71 21.15 3.25 6.56
N GLY A 72 20.36 3.71 5.60
CA GLY A 72 20.21 5.14 5.26
C GLY A 72 19.30 5.93 6.22
N SER A 73 18.76 5.28 7.25
CA SER A 73 17.88 5.92 8.22
C SER A 73 18.67 6.78 9.20
N GLY A 74 18.31 8.07 9.34
CA GLY A 74 19.11 9.01 10.14
C GLY A 74 20.37 9.49 9.42
N GLN A 75 20.44 9.33 8.09
CA GLN A 75 21.50 9.90 7.26
C GLN A 75 21.45 11.42 7.35
N ARG A 76 22.57 12.04 7.71
CA ARG A 76 22.69 13.51 7.77
C ARG A 76 22.77 14.09 6.36
N ILE A 77 22.17 15.26 6.17
CA ILE A 77 22.14 16.00 4.92
C ILE A 77 22.61 17.42 5.22
N TRP A 78 23.65 17.87 4.55
CA TRP A 78 24.04 19.27 4.53
C TRP A 78 23.28 19.96 3.39
N ILE A 79 22.34 20.83 3.76
CA ILE A 79 21.64 21.70 2.81
C ILE A 79 22.53 22.92 2.56
N ASP A 80 23.34 22.83 1.51
CA ASP A 80 24.37 23.80 1.11
C ASP A 80 23.92 24.75 -0.02
N LEU A 81 22.64 24.68 -0.39
CA LEU A 81 22.04 25.49 -1.45
C LEU A 81 20.66 25.99 -1.06
N THR A 82 20.28 27.15 -1.60
CA THR A 82 18.97 27.77 -1.36
C THR A 82 17.86 27.07 -2.15
N ALA A 83 16.60 27.30 -1.79
CA ALA A 83 15.45 26.77 -2.52
C ALA A 83 15.47 27.23 -3.99
N ASP A 84 15.85 28.48 -4.26
CA ASP A 84 15.95 29.02 -5.62
C ASP A 84 17.08 28.36 -6.41
N GLN A 85 18.25 28.14 -5.78
CA GLN A 85 19.37 27.42 -6.40
C GLN A 85 19.00 25.97 -6.72
N TRP A 86 18.25 25.31 -5.82
CA TRP A 86 17.68 24.00 -6.09
C TRP A 86 16.71 24.05 -7.28
N HIS A 87 15.81 25.04 -7.31
CA HIS A 87 14.78 25.19 -8.33
C HIS A 87 15.40 25.38 -9.72
N ALA A 88 16.37 26.29 -9.84
CA ALA A 88 17.10 26.51 -11.08
C ALA A 88 17.83 25.24 -11.57
N ARG A 89 18.34 24.40 -10.66
CA ARG A 89 18.94 23.11 -11.02
C ARG A 89 17.90 22.09 -11.51
N TYR A 90 16.74 22.06 -10.85
CA TYR A 90 15.63 21.21 -11.26
C TYR A 90 15.12 21.59 -12.65
N GLU A 91 14.92 22.89 -12.93
CA GLU A 91 14.52 23.38 -14.25
C GLU A 91 15.54 23.02 -15.33
N LYS A 92 16.85 23.20 -15.08
CA LYS A 92 17.89 22.76 -16.01
C LYS A 92 17.82 21.27 -16.33
N LEU A 93 17.53 20.43 -15.33
CA LEU A 93 17.35 18.99 -15.53
C LEU A 93 16.08 18.69 -16.34
N ALA A 94 14.96 19.35 -16.00
CA ALA A 94 13.70 19.20 -16.71
C ALA A 94 13.82 19.58 -18.19
N ASN A 95 14.46 20.71 -18.49
CA ASN A 95 14.71 21.17 -19.86
C ASN A 95 15.60 20.19 -20.64
N ARG A 96 16.60 19.58 -19.98
CA ARG A 96 17.42 18.53 -20.59
C ARG A 96 16.55 17.33 -21.00
N TYR A 97 15.69 16.85 -20.10
CA TYR A 97 14.78 15.75 -20.43
C TYR A 97 13.82 16.08 -21.56
N GLN A 98 13.31 17.32 -21.62
CA GLN A 98 12.48 17.77 -22.73
C GLN A 98 13.24 17.77 -24.06
N ASN A 99 14.46 18.31 -24.08
CA ASN A 99 15.30 18.35 -25.28
C ASN A 99 15.70 16.95 -25.78
N GLU A 100 15.86 15.99 -24.87
CA GLU A 100 16.15 14.58 -25.17
C GLU A 100 14.87 13.78 -25.56
N GLY A 101 13.71 14.43 -25.66
CA GLY A 101 12.44 13.78 -25.99
C GLY A 101 11.84 12.94 -24.86
N MET A 102 12.39 13.02 -23.64
CA MET A 102 11.84 12.43 -22.40
C MET A 102 10.97 13.44 -21.65
N ASP A 103 10.09 14.17 -22.35
CA ASP A 103 9.15 15.06 -21.68
C ASP A 103 8.12 14.25 -20.85
N PRO A 104 8.04 14.42 -19.52
CA PRO A 104 7.00 13.79 -18.72
C PRO A 104 5.58 14.21 -19.15
N GLY A 105 5.43 15.39 -19.77
CA GLY A 105 4.19 15.89 -20.39
C GLY A 105 3.83 15.21 -21.72
N SER A 106 4.80 14.57 -22.39
CA SER A 106 4.59 13.76 -23.60
C SER A 106 3.91 12.41 -23.31
N ARG A 107 3.70 12.07 -22.03
CA ARG A 107 2.81 10.96 -21.65
C ARG A 107 1.38 11.30 -22.08
N HIS A 108 1.00 10.87 -23.28
CA HIS A 108 -0.39 10.91 -23.72
C HIS A 108 -1.26 10.24 -22.65
N ALA A 109 -2.26 10.98 -22.13
CA ALA A 109 -3.21 10.44 -21.19
C ALA A 109 -3.78 9.15 -21.77
N THR A 110 -3.57 8.02 -21.09
CA THR A 110 -4.13 6.75 -21.51
C THR A 110 -5.64 6.86 -21.36
N ARG A 111 -6.35 7.06 -22.48
CA ARG A 111 -7.81 7.02 -22.49
C ARG A 111 -8.23 5.59 -22.21
N VAL A 112 -8.48 5.28 -20.94
CA VAL A 112 -9.03 3.99 -20.54
C VAL A 112 -10.43 3.89 -21.13
N LYS A 113 -10.60 3.05 -22.17
CA LYS A 113 -11.95 2.65 -22.60
C LYS A 113 -12.56 1.89 -21.43
N ARG A 114 -13.61 2.46 -20.81
CA ARG A 114 -14.41 1.69 -19.86
C ARG A 114 -14.97 0.50 -20.63
N LEU A 115 -14.62 -0.71 -20.21
CA LEU A 115 -15.28 -1.91 -20.70
C LEU A 115 -16.76 -1.75 -20.34
N GLY A 116 -17.64 -1.81 -21.35
CA GLY A 116 -19.06 -1.54 -21.18
C GLY A 116 -19.62 -2.38 -20.02
N SER A 117 -20.34 -1.73 -19.10
CA SER A 117 -21.00 -2.42 -18.00
C SER A 117 -21.96 -3.45 -18.60
N THR A 118 -21.68 -4.74 -18.42
CA THR A 118 -22.67 -5.77 -18.69
C THR A 118 -23.84 -5.50 -17.73
N PRO A 119 -25.09 -5.36 -18.21
CA PRO A 119 -26.22 -5.21 -17.30
C PRO A 119 -26.31 -6.47 -16.43
N ALA A 120 -26.52 -6.28 -15.12
CA ALA A 120 -26.75 -7.38 -14.21
C ALA A 120 -27.93 -8.23 -14.70
N PRO A 121 -27.85 -9.57 -14.64
CA PRO A 121 -28.97 -10.41 -15.04
C PRO A 121 -30.20 -10.06 -14.21
N VAL A 122 -31.34 -9.87 -14.88
CA VAL A 122 -32.63 -9.62 -14.22
C VAL A 122 -33.04 -10.89 -13.49
N VAL A 123 -32.89 -10.91 -12.17
CA VAL A 123 -33.37 -12.03 -11.34
C VAL A 123 -34.89 -11.90 -11.20
N VAL A 124 -35.63 -12.74 -11.91
CA VAL A 124 -37.10 -12.80 -11.81
C VAL A 124 -37.50 -13.54 -10.51
N PRO A 125 -38.24 -12.92 -9.57
CA PRO A 125 -38.51 -13.49 -8.25
C PRO A 125 -39.15 -14.89 -8.24
N ARG A 126 -39.90 -15.24 -9.29
CA ARG A 126 -40.55 -16.56 -9.44
C ARG A 126 -39.56 -17.72 -9.61
N GLN A 127 -38.34 -17.46 -10.08
CA GLN A 127 -37.35 -18.52 -10.30
C GLN A 127 -36.64 -18.95 -9.01
N ARG A 128 -36.58 -18.08 -8.00
CA ARG A 128 -35.90 -18.36 -6.73
C ARG A 128 -36.44 -19.60 -6.00
N ALA A 129 -37.75 -19.84 -6.03
CA ALA A 129 -38.33 -21.03 -5.40
C ALA A 129 -37.93 -22.33 -6.12
N ALA A 130 -37.90 -22.30 -7.46
CA ALA A 130 -37.48 -23.43 -8.28
C ALA A 130 -35.97 -23.68 -8.18
N GLU A 131 -35.16 -22.62 -8.16
CA GLU A 131 -33.72 -22.67 -7.92
C GLU A 131 -33.42 -23.28 -6.54
N TRP A 132 -34.12 -22.84 -5.49
CA TRP A 132 -34.02 -23.44 -4.15
C TRP A 132 -34.43 -24.90 -4.13
N ALA A 133 -35.51 -25.28 -4.82
CA ALA A 133 -35.93 -26.67 -4.93
C ALA A 133 -34.86 -27.53 -5.60
N ALA A 134 -34.18 -27.01 -6.63
CA ALA A 134 -33.11 -27.71 -7.32
C ALA A 134 -31.86 -27.92 -6.45
N VAL A 135 -31.48 -26.95 -5.61
CA VAL A 135 -30.29 -27.07 -4.73
C VAL A 135 -30.57 -27.75 -3.40
N ARG A 136 -31.83 -27.86 -2.96
CA ARG A 136 -32.22 -28.45 -1.66
C ARG A 136 -31.64 -29.84 -1.40
N PRO A 137 -31.58 -30.79 -2.36
CA PRO A 137 -30.97 -32.10 -2.11
C PRO A 137 -29.46 -32.01 -1.84
N ALA A 138 -28.75 -31.09 -2.50
CA ALA A 138 -27.32 -30.89 -2.28
C ALA A 138 -27.04 -30.25 -0.91
N VAL A 139 -27.88 -29.29 -0.50
CA VAL A 139 -27.81 -28.68 0.84
C VAL A 139 -28.07 -29.75 1.92
N SER A 140 -29.12 -30.55 1.77
CA SER A 140 -29.45 -31.63 2.71
C SER A 140 -28.30 -32.64 2.90
N ARG A 141 -27.67 -33.07 1.79
CA ARG A 141 -26.49 -33.95 1.85
C ARG A 141 -25.32 -33.30 2.59
N THR A 142 -25.08 -32.01 2.33
CA THR A 142 -24.01 -31.26 3.00
C THR A 142 -24.28 -31.12 4.50
N ASP A 143 -25.52 -30.84 4.89
CA ASP A 143 -25.91 -30.74 6.29
C ASP A 143 -25.82 -32.09 7.01
N THR A 144 -26.19 -33.19 6.34
CA THR A 144 -26.02 -34.56 6.87
C THR A 144 -24.54 -34.87 7.10
N ALA A 145 -23.68 -34.58 6.11
CA ALA A 145 -22.24 -34.78 6.24
C ALA A 145 -21.59 -33.91 7.33
N ARG A 146 -22.15 -32.72 7.62
CA ARG A 146 -21.72 -31.89 8.76
C ARG A 146 -22.15 -32.43 10.11
N GLN A 147 -23.26 -33.18 10.17
CA GLN A 147 -23.75 -33.81 11.39
C GLN A 147 -23.01 -35.12 11.72
N GLU A 148 -22.40 -35.76 10.72
CA GLU A 148 -21.52 -36.91 10.92
C GLU A 148 -20.21 -36.47 11.58
N TYR A 149 -20.15 -36.60 12.90
CA TYR A 149 -18.92 -36.36 13.67
C TYR A 149 -17.93 -37.51 13.49
N PRO A 150 -16.64 -37.22 13.26
CA PRO A 150 -15.59 -38.23 13.36
C PRO A 150 -15.59 -38.86 14.76
N LYS A 151 -15.43 -40.18 14.83
CA LYS A 151 -15.42 -40.92 16.09
C LYS A 151 -14.28 -40.42 16.99
N GLY A 152 -14.63 -39.71 18.07
CA GLY A 152 -13.68 -39.15 19.05
C GLY A 152 -13.68 -37.62 19.15
N ASP A 153 -14.35 -36.90 18.24
CA ASP A 153 -14.55 -35.46 18.36
C ASP A 153 -15.84 -35.16 19.15
N SER A 154 -15.71 -34.30 20.16
CA SER A 154 -16.85 -33.68 20.86
C SER A 154 -16.88 -32.20 20.48
N PRO A 155 -18.05 -31.59 20.22
CA PRO A 155 -18.13 -30.14 20.10
C PRO A 155 -17.50 -29.50 21.34
N ALA A 156 -16.59 -28.54 21.16
CA ALA A 156 -16.19 -27.70 22.28
C ALA A 156 -17.45 -27.04 22.83
N ASP A 157 -17.74 -27.23 24.12
CA ASP A 157 -18.90 -26.61 24.78
C ASP A 157 -18.84 -25.11 24.54
N GLY A 158 -19.67 -24.66 23.59
CA GLY A 158 -19.85 -23.24 23.31
C GLY A 158 -20.65 -22.62 24.46
N PRO A 159 -20.45 -21.34 24.76
CA PRO A 159 -21.29 -20.65 25.74
C PRO A 159 -22.76 -20.77 25.36
N GLU A 160 -23.62 -21.03 26.35
CA GLU A 160 -25.05 -21.21 26.15
C GLU A 160 -25.66 -19.97 25.47
N VAL A 161 -26.21 -20.17 24.26
CA VAL A 161 -26.78 -19.06 23.49
C VAL A 161 -28.16 -18.72 24.05
N PRO A 162 -28.43 -17.47 24.43
CA PRO A 162 -29.73 -17.07 24.96
C PRO A 162 -30.85 -17.37 23.95
N ARG A 163 -31.79 -18.23 24.34
CA ARG A 163 -32.94 -18.63 23.52
C ARG A 163 -34.09 -17.61 23.50
N ARG A 164 -34.02 -16.56 24.31
CA ARG A 164 -34.97 -15.45 24.28
C ARG A 164 -34.51 -14.41 23.28
N THR A 165 -35.29 -14.21 22.22
CA THR A 165 -35.19 -13.05 21.34
C THR A 165 -35.48 -11.79 22.15
N LEU A 166 -34.47 -10.95 22.35
CA LEU A 166 -34.64 -9.61 22.93
C LEU A 166 -35.18 -8.67 21.84
N HIS A 167 -36.48 -8.74 21.58
CA HIS A 167 -37.14 -7.66 20.83
C HIS A 167 -37.47 -6.53 21.80
N PRO A 168 -37.13 -5.26 21.49
CA PRO A 168 -37.66 -4.13 22.24
C PRO A 168 -39.19 -4.07 22.03
N ALA A 169 -39.92 -3.83 23.12
CA ALA A 169 -41.35 -3.53 23.05
C ALA A 169 -41.57 -2.29 22.18
N ARG A 170 -42.57 -2.35 21.30
CA ARG A 170 -43.02 -1.22 20.48
C ARG A 170 -43.76 -0.19 21.31
#